data_AF-A0A9J5ZP70-F1
#
_entry.id   AF-A0A9J5ZP70-F1
#
_cell.length_a   1.000
_cell.length_b   1.000
_cell.length_c   1.000
_cell.angle_alpha   90.00
_cell.angle_beta   90.00
_cell.angle_gamma   90.00
#
_symmetry.space_group_name_H-M   'P 1'
#
loop_
_entity.id
_entity.type
_entity.pdbx_description
1 polymer ?
#
loop_
_entity_poly.entity_id
_entity_poly.type
_entity_poly.pdbx_seq_one_letter_code
_entity_poly.pdbx_strand_id
1 'polypeptide(L)'
;MASSAREWIEADETAKQFLTRVFSERPFLPLPPPLHRIPLRPGNVVEIVGPSPSSKTRILMQAAINCILPKEWKGVNYGGLERISYVC
;
A
#
# COMPACT_ATOMS: atom_id res chain seq x y z
N MET A 1 19.38 11.63 11.98
CA MET A 1 19.55 12.60 10.89
C MET A 1 18.31 12.53 10.03
N ALA A 2 17.53 13.61 9.96
CA ALA A 2 16.34 13.65 9.12
C ALA A 2 16.78 13.83 7.67
N SER A 3 16.55 12.82 6.83
CA SER A 3 16.78 12.95 5.39
C SER A 3 15.88 14.05 4.86
N SER A 4 16.45 15.01 4.13
CA SER A 4 15.67 16.11 3.59
C SER A 4 14.68 15.57 2.54
N ALA A 5 13.49 16.16 2.42
CA ALA A 5 12.53 15.74 1.38
C ALA A 5 13.12 15.79 -0.04
N ARG A 6 14.15 16.63 -0.24
CA ARG A 6 14.93 16.69 -1.48
C ARG A 6 15.74 15.43 -1.74
N GLU A 7 16.38 14.83 -0.73
CA GLU A 7 17.10 13.56 -0.89
C GLU A 7 16.17 12.39 -1.27
N TRP A 8 14.89 12.47 -0.92
CA TRP A 8 13.88 11.49 -1.37
C TRP A 8 13.40 11.74 -2.81
N ILE A 9 13.45 13.00 -3.28
CA ILE A 9 12.95 13.43 -4.60
C ILE A 9 14.06 13.37 -5.66
N GLU A 10 15.29 13.76 -5.30
CA GLU A 10 16.48 13.75 -6.17
C GLU A 10 17.07 12.33 -6.19
N ALA A 11 16.39 11.43 -6.90
CA ALA A 11 16.98 10.16 -7.27
C ALA A 11 17.82 10.37 -8.55
N ASP A 12 19.13 10.51 -8.40
CA ASP A 12 20.08 10.34 -9.51
C ASP A 12 20.12 8.86 -9.93
N GLU A 13 19.03 8.39 -10.55
CA GLU A 13 18.92 7.02 -11.04
C GLU A 13 18.97 6.96 -12.57
N THR A 14 19.69 5.95 -13.09
CA THR A 14 19.68 5.66 -14.53
C THR A 14 18.30 5.17 -14.96
N ALA A 15 17.96 5.32 -16.25
CA ALA A 15 16.72 4.78 -16.80
C ALA A 15 16.53 3.28 -16.51
N LYS A 16 17.60 2.49 -16.53
CA LYS A 16 17.55 1.06 -16.18
C LYS A 16 17.14 0.82 -14.72
N GLN A 17 17.68 1.61 -13.79
CA GLN A 17 17.35 1.51 -12.35
C GLN A 17 15.89 1.94 -12.11
N PHE A 18 15.47 3.05 -12.71
CA PHE A 18 14.07 3.50 -12.67
C PHE A 18 13.12 2.42 -13.18
N LEU A 19 13.39 1.86 -14.36
CA LEU A 19 12.53 0.84 -14.95
C LEU A 19 12.52 -0.43 -14.09
N THR A 20 13.66 -0.85 -13.54
CA THR A 20 13.72 -2.02 -12.64
C THR A 20 12.86 -1.83 -11.39
N ARG A 21 12.87 -0.62 -10.80
CA ARG A 21 12.08 -0.24 -9.62
C ARG A 21 10.58 -0.05 -9.92
N VAL A 22 10.24 0.43 -11.11
CA VAL A 22 8.85 0.72 -11.50
C VAL A 22 8.14 -0.49 -12.10
N PHE A 23 8.85 -1.36 -12.82
CA PHE A 23 8.30 -2.57 -13.44
C PHE A 23 8.09 -3.73 -12.48
N SER A 24 8.42 -3.58 -11.20
CA SER A 24 8.11 -4.60 -10.19
C SER A 24 6.59 -4.76 -10.07
N GLU A 25 6.08 -5.99 -10.04
CA GLU A 25 4.66 -6.24 -9.81
C GLU A 25 4.24 -5.65 -8.46
N ARG A 26 3.20 -4.81 -8.48
CA ARG A 26 2.69 -4.16 -7.28
C ARG A 26 1.33 -4.76 -6.92
N PRO A 27 1.20 -5.43 -5.76
CA PRO A 27 -0.08 -6.01 -5.37
C PRO A 27 -1.13 -4.91 -5.20
N PHE A 28 -2.35 -5.26 -5.58
CA PHE A 28 -3.51 -4.40 -5.35
C PHE A 28 -3.82 -4.34 -3.85
N LEU A 29 -4.12 -3.15 -3.33
CA LEU A 29 -4.59 -2.96 -1.96
C LEU A 29 -6.13 -3.00 -1.92
N PRO A 30 -6.75 -4.10 -1.46
CA PRO A 30 -8.20 -4.18 -1.38
C PRO A 30 -8.70 -3.35 -0.18
N LEU A 31 -9.42 -2.27 -0.49
CA LEU A 31 -10.16 -1.50 0.49
C LEU A 31 -11.51 -2.16 0.82
N PRO A 32 -12.08 -1.91 2.01
CA PRO A 32 -13.42 -2.40 2.35
C PRO A 32 -14.48 -1.81 1.40
N PRO A 33 -15.60 -2.52 1.14
CA PRO A 33 -16.72 -1.97 0.41
C PRO A 33 -17.24 -0.65 1.03
N PRO A 34 -17.65 0.33 0.20
CA PRO A 34 -17.74 0.31 -1.27
C PRO A 34 -16.42 0.63 -2.00
N LEU A 35 -15.33 0.92 -1.30
CA LEU A 35 -14.07 1.39 -1.86
C LEU A 35 -13.22 0.30 -2.54
N HIS A 36 -13.63 -0.97 -2.45
CA HIS A 36 -12.97 -2.12 -3.10
C HIS A 36 -12.79 -1.98 -4.62
N ARG A 37 -13.53 -1.06 -5.26
CA ARG A 37 -13.44 -0.79 -6.70
C ARG A 37 -12.30 0.15 -7.09
N ILE A 38 -11.66 0.81 -6.13
CA ILE A 38 -10.59 1.77 -6.39
C ILE A 38 -9.27 1.01 -6.52
N PRO A 39 -8.59 1.01 -7.69
CA PRO A 39 -7.38 0.21 -7.96
C PRO A 39 -6.10 0.80 -7.32
N LEU A 40 -6.03 0.92 -5.99
CA LEU A 40 -4.85 1.32 -5.23
C LEU A 40 -3.68 0.34 -5.31
N ARG A 41 -2.48 0.89 -5.55
CA ARG A 41 -1.21 0.17 -5.60
C ARG A 41 -0.13 0.89 -4.77
N PRO A 42 0.90 0.17 -4.30
CA PRO A 42 2.10 0.79 -3.74
C PRO A 42 2.61 1.96 -4.61
N GLY A 43 2.88 3.10 -3.96
CA GLY A 43 3.27 4.36 -4.60
C GLY A 43 2.10 5.29 -4.93
N ASN A 44 0.85 4.87 -4.76
CA ASN A 44 -0.27 5.81 -4.77
C ASN A 44 -0.35 6.55 -3.43
N VAL A 45 -0.65 7.85 -3.50
CA VAL A 45 -1.02 8.65 -2.33
C VAL A 45 -2.53 8.82 -2.35
N VAL A 46 -3.19 8.52 -1.24
CA VAL A 46 -4.65 8.56 -1.11
C VAL A 46 -5.03 9.37 0.12
N GLU A 47 -5.89 10.35 -0.07
CA GLU A 47 -6.48 11.13 1.02
C GLU A 47 -7.92 10.68 1.28
N ILE A 48 -8.27 10.42 2.54
CA ILE A 48 -9.63 10.05 2.95
C ILE A 48 -10.22 11.20 3.76
N VAL A 49 -11.15 11.94 3.15
CA VAL A 49 -11.78 13.13 3.75
C VAL A 49 -13.23 12.85 4.17
N GLY A 50 -13.64 13.41 5.30
CA GLY A 50 -15.05 13.41 5.73
C GLY A 50 -15.22 13.84 7.20
N PRO A 51 -16.42 14.26 7.61
CA PRO A 51 -16.69 14.67 8.99
C PRO A 51 -16.60 13.48 9.96
N SER A 52 -16.44 13.73 11.26
CA SER A 52 -16.64 12.66 12.24
C SER A 52 -18.15 12.35 12.35
N PRO A 53 -18.61 11.07 12.36
CA PRO A 53 -17.86 9.79 12.36
C PRO A 53 -17.88 9.04 11.02
N SER A 54 -17.21 9.55 9.97
CA SER A 54 -17.20 8.95 8.62
C SER A 54 -16.34 7.68 8.43
N SER A 55 -16.07 6.93 9.49
CA SER A 55 -15.30 5.67 9.45
C SER A 55 -13.86 5.73 8.90
N LYS A 56 -13.25 6.92 8.73
CA LYS A 56 -11.85 7.08 8.25
C LYS A 56 -10.88 6.13 8.95
N THR A 57 -10.88 6.13 10.30
CA THR A 57 -10.03 5.26 11.12
C THR A 57 -10.29 3.78 10.86
N ARG A 58 -11.56 3.38 10.70
CA ARG A 58 -11.93 1.97 10.46
C ARG A 58 -11.48 1.49 9.08
N ILE A 59 -11.57 2.34 8.06
CA ILE A 59 -11.07 2.05 6.71
C ILE A 59 -9.55 1.83 6.74
N LEU A 60 -8.80 2.74 7.38
CA LEU A 60 -7.34 2.63 7.50
C LEU A 60 -6.92 1.40 8.32
N MET A 61 -7.63 1.08 9.41
CA MET A 61 -7.36 -0.13 10.19
C MET A 61 -7.59 -1.40 9.38
N GLN A 62 -8.69 -1.49 8.61
CA GLN A 62 -8.95 -2.67 7.78
C GLN A 62 -7.89 -2.83 6.68
N ALA A 63 -7.48 -1.72 6.05
CA ALA A 63 -6.39 -1.75 5.08
C ALA A 63 -5.09 -2.27 5.70
N ALA A 64 -4.74 -1.81 6.91
CA ALA A 64 -3.55 -2.27 7.62
C ALA A 64 -3.62 -3.78 7.97
N ILE A 65 -4.77 -4.26 8.45
CA ILE A 65 -5.00 -5.69 8.73
C ILE A 65 -4.78 -6.53 7.47
N ASN A 66 -5.37 -6.12 6.34
CA ASN A 66 -5.23 -6.83 5.06
C ASN A 66 -3.75 -6.87 4.59
N CYS A 67 -2.98 -5.83 4.86
CA CYS A 67 -1.55 -5.78 4.51
C CYS A 67 -0.66 -6.69 5.38
N ILE A 68 -0.99 -6.83 6.67
CA ILE A 68 -0.14 -7.53 7.65
C ILE A 68 -0.45 -9.02 7.69
N LEU A 69 -1.72 -9.40 7.51
CA LEU A 69 -2.12 -10.81 7.60
C LEU A 69 -1.79 -11.58 6.30
N PRO A 70 -1.41 -12.86 6.40
CA PRO A 70 -1.32 -13.73 5.24
C PRO A 70 -2.72 -14.07 4.68
N LYS A 71 -2.79 -14.62 3.46
CA LYS A 71 -4.06 -15.19 2.96
C LYS A 71 -4.49 -16.38 3.80
N GLU A 72 -3.56 -17.26 4.12
CA GLU A 72 -3.80 -18.45 4.90
C GLU A 72 -2.65 -18.69 5.89
N TRP A 73 -2.98 -19.13 7.10
CA TRP A 73 -2.00 -19.61 8.06
C TRP A 73 -2.55 -20.80 8.83
N LYS A 74 -1.81 -21.91 8.82
CA LYS A 74 -2.19 -23.18 9.46
C LYS A 74 -3.60 -23.69 9.07
N GLY A 75 -3.97 -23.57 7.79
CA GLY A 75 -5.28 -24.00 7.29
C GLY A 75 -6.43 -23.02 7.56
N VAL A 76 -6.17 -21.88 8.20
CA VAL A 76 -7.17 -20.82 8.43
C VAL A 76 -6.97 -19.71 7.42
N ASN A 77 -8.02 -19.37 6.67
CA ASN A 77 -8.01 -18.27 5.71
C ASN A 77 -8.29 -16.93 6.43
N TYR A 78 -7.29 -16.04 6.43
CA TYR A 78 -7.39 -14.71 7.00
C TYR A 78 -7.69 -13.63 5.95
N GLY A 79 -7.61 -13.97 4.66
CA GLY A 79 -7.95 -13.07 3.55
C GLY A 79 -7.00 -11.88 3.37
N GLY A 80 -5.82 -11.88 4.00
CA GLY A 80 -4.81 -10.84 3.84
C GLY A 80 -4.00 -10.96 2.54
N LEU A 81 -3.02 -10.09 2.33
CA LEU A 81 -2.17 -10.07 1.13
C LEU A 81 -0.95 -10.96 1.33
N GLU A 82 -1.05 -12.22 0.90
CA GLU A 82 0.05 -13.18 0.91
C GLU A 82 1.21 -12.68 0.02
N ARG A 83 2.27 -12.22 0.71
CA ARG A 83 3.62 -11.85 0.26
C ARG A 83 3.89 -10.45 -0.36
N ILE A 84 4.67 -9.73 0.46
CA ILE A 84 5.86 -8.90 0.22
C ILE A 84 5.65 -7.58 -0.53
N SER A 85 5.26 -6.55 0.24
CA SER A 85 5.76 -5.20 0.02
C SER A 85 7.29 -5.24 0.20
N TYR A 86 8.03 -5.50 -0.87
CA TYR A 86 9.42 -5.05 -0.91
C TYR A 86 9.32 -3.54 -0.86
N VAL A 87 9.61 -2.98 0.31
CA VAL A 87 9.89 -1.55 0.48
C VAL A 87 11.03 -1.27 -0.50
N CYS A 88 10.70 -0.64 -1.63
CA CYS A 88 11.70 -0.05 -2.52
C CYS A 88 12.28 1.17 -1.85
#